data_AF-A0A0D0AVY9-F1
#
_entry.id   AF-A0A0D0AVY9-F1
#
_cell.length_a   1.000
_cell.length_b   1.000
_cell.length_c   1.000
_cell.angle_alpha   90.00
_cell.angle_beta   90.00
_cell.angle_gamma   90.00
#
_symmetry.space_group_name_H-M   'P 1'
#
loop_
_entity.id
_entity.type
_entity.pdbx_description
1 polymer ?
#
loop_
_entity_poly.entity_id
_entity_poly.type
_entity_poly.pdbx_seq_one_letter_code
_entity_poly.pdbx_strand_id
1 'polypeptide(L)'
;DYTDIFACSLGEVIPVPGAVHRLNIPEGTAFNLRAHQQPLMPPQMEFLHGKIDEMLKARIIEHALPEAAKCCANTVLAKKAH
;
A
#
# COMPACT_ATOMS: atom_id res chain seq x y z
N ASP A 1 -13.86 -0.46 28.17
CA ASP A 1 -12.50 -0.58 27.62
C ASP A 1 -12.51 -1.13 26.23
N TYR A 2 -12.19 -0.27 25.29
CA TYR A 2 -12.08 -0.55 23.85
C TYR A 2 -10.74 -0.01 23.34
N THR A 3 -9.73 0.02 24.20
CA THR A 3 -8.43 0.61 23.86
C THR A 3 -7.66 -0.29 22.89
N ASP A 4 -7.95 -1.60 22.90
CA ASP A 4 -7.33 -2.61 22.03
C ASP A 4 -7.98 -2.75 20.64
N ILE A 5 -9.12 -2.08 20.36
CA ILE A 5 -9.74 -2.14 19.03
C ILE A 5 -9.12 -1.14 18.03
N PHE A 6 -8.36 -0.16 18.50
CA PHE A 6 -7.63 0.76 17.64
C PHE A 6 -6.17 0.32 17.56
N ALA A 7 -5.84 -0.44 16.51
CA ALA A 7 -4.47 -0.81 16.21
C ALA A 7 -3.62 0.46 16.04
N CYS A 8 -2.72 0.71 16.99
CA CYS A 8 -1.77 1.83 16.94
C CYS A 8 -0.55 1.49 16.06
N SER A 9 -0.42 0.24 15.63
CA SER A 9 0.65 -0.25 14.76
C SER A 9 0.11 -1.07 13.59
N LEU A 10 0.85 -1.10 12.48
CA LEU A 10 0.47 -1.91 11.31
C LEU A 10 0.55 -3.42 11.61
N GLY A 11 1.38 -3.83 12.56
CA GLY A 11 1.53 -5.24 12.95
C GLY A 11 0.33 -5.81 13.72
N GLU A 12 -0.51 -4.95 14.29
CA GLU A 12 -1.75 -5.35 14.98
C GLU A 12 -2.95 -5.46 14.03
N VAL A 13 -2.75 -5.15 12.74
CA VAL A 13 -3.81 -5.25 11.73
C VAL A 13 -4.04 -6.71 11.37
N ILE A 14 -5.15 -7.27 11.86
CA ILE A 14 -5.59 -8.63 11.51
C ILE A 14 -6.59 -8.54 10.35
N PRO A 15 -6.33 -9.18 9.19
CA PRO A 15 -7.28 -9.20 8.10
C PRO A 15 -8.55 -9.96 8.54
N VAL A 16 -9.71 -9.39 8.25
CA VAL A 16 -11.00 -10.04 8.55
C VAL A 16 -11.17 -11.24 7.60
N PRO A 17 -11.31 -12.48 8.12
CA PRO A 17 -11.43 -13.66 7.28
C PRO A 17 -12.60 -13.54 6.29
N GLY A 18 -12.31 -13.70 5.00
CA GLY A 18 -13.32 -13.65 3.93
C GLY A 18 -13.76 -12.24 3.51
N ALA A 19 -13.28 -11.18 4.16
CA ALA A 19 -13.52 -9.82 3.70
C ALA A 19 -12.68 -9.53 2.45
N VAL A 20 -13.35 -9.25 1.33
CA VAL A 20 -12.69 -8.93 0.06
C VAL A 20 -13.22 -7.60 -0.45
N HIS A 21 -12.31 -6.65 -0.69
CA HIS A 21 -12.65 -5.42 -1.40
C HIS A 21 -12.69 -5.70 -2.91
N ARG A 22 -13.87 -5.51 -3.53
CA ARG A 22 -14.07 -5.69 -4.98
C ARG A 22 -14.02 -4.33 -5.68
N LEU A 23 -13.03 -4.15 -6.55
CA LEU A 23 -12.96 -2.99 -7.43
C LEU A 23 -13.91 -3.19 -8.61
N ASN A 24 -14.94 -2.35 -8.74
CA ASN A 24 -15.88 -2.36 -9.87
C ASN A 24 -15.24 -1.67 -11.09
N ILE A 25 -14.41 -2.41 -11.81
CA ILE A 25 -13.71 -1.91 -13.00
C ILE A 25 -14.60 -2.15 -14.23
N PRO A 26 -14.95 -1.11 -15.02
CA PRO A 26 -15.69 -1.27 -16.26
C PRO A 26 -14.95 -2.15 -17.27
N GLU A 27 -15.70 -2.93 -18.05
CA GLU A 27 -15.15 -3.75 -19.13
C GLU A 27 -14.44 -2.87 -20.17
N GLY A 28 -13.28 -3.31 -20.65
CA GLY A 28 -12.46 -2.56 -21.62
C GLY A 28 -11.63 -1.42 -21.02
N THR A 29 -11.62 -1.24 -19.69
CA THR A 29 -10.75 -0.25 -19.04
C THR A 29 -9.28 -0.58 -19.27
N ALA A 30 -8.55 0.31 -19.94
CA ALA A 30 -7.11 0.24 -20.08
C ALA A 30 -6.43 0.94 -18.89
N PHE A 31 -5.57 0.22 -18.18
CA PHE A 31 -4.75 0.78 -17.11
C PHE A 31 -3.34 1.08 -17.59
N ASN A 32 -2.73 2.10 -16.98
CA ASN A 32 -1.32 2.37 -17.18
C ASN A 32 -0.49 1.33 -16.40
N LEU A 33 0.39 0.63 -17.12
CA LEU A 33 1.41 -0.24 -16.51
C LEU A 33 2.74 0.51 -16.30
N ARG A 34 2.86 1.72 -16.87
CA ARG A 34 4.03 2.59 -16.69
C ARG A 34 3.76 3.59 -15.59
N ALA A 35 4.39 3.41 -14.44
CA ALA A 35 4.43 4.41 -13.39
C ALA A 35 5.68 5.29 -13.56
N HIS A 36 5.48 6.60 -13.73
CA HIS A 36 6.56 7.59 -13.63
C HIS A 36 6.65 8.04 -12.17
N GLN A 37 7.46 7.32 -11.39
CA GLN A 37 7.71 7.68 -10.00
C GLN A 37 8.60 8.92 -9.94
N GLN A 38 8.12 9.97 -9.27
CA GLN A 38 8.94 11.16 -9.03
C GLN A 38 10.09 10.78 -8.09
N PRO A 39 11.34 11.22 -8.37
CA PRO A 39 12.47 10.97 -7.48
C PRO A 39 12.19 11.49 -6.08
N LEU A 40 12.44 10.66 -5.08
CA LEU A 40 12.34 11.01 -3.67
C LEU A 40 13.71 11.46 -3.15
N MET A 41 13.71 12.40 -2.20
CA MET A 41 14.93 12.76 -1.47
C MET A 41 15.42 11.56 -0.63
N PRO A 42 16.72 11.42 -0.33
CA PRO A 42 17.22 10.29 0.45
C PRO A 42 16.48 10.02 1.78
N PRO A 43 16.17 11.04 2.61
CA PRO A 43 15.41 10.81 3.85
C PRO A 43 13.97 10.32 3.60
N GLN A 44 13.36 10.76 2.50
CA GLN A 44 12.01 10.33 2.11
C GLN A 44 12.01 8.88 1.63
N MET A 45 13.05 8.48 0.92
CA MET A 45 13.25 7.11 0.45
C MET A 45 13.47 6.15 1.62
N GLU A 46 14.35 6.51 2.57
CA GLU A 46 14.58 5.74 3.80
C GLU A 46 13.29 5.54 4.60
N PHE A 47 12.51 6.62 4.78
CA PHE A 47 11.22 6.55 5.43
C PHE A 47 10.22 5.62 4.70
N LEU A 48 10.10 5.76 3.38
CA LEU A 48 9.20 4.94 2.57
C LEU A 48 9.60 3.45 2.63
N HIS A 49 10.88 3.13 2.47
CA HIS A 49 11.37 1.76 2.54
C HIS A 49 11.12 1.14 3.92
N GLY A 50 11.37 1.88 5.01
CA GLY A 50 11.06 1.40 6.35
C GLY A 50 9.57 1.08 6.55
N LYS A 51 8.67 1.87 5.95
CA LYS A 51 7.23 1.60 5.98
C LYS A 51 6.82 0.41 5.10
N ILE A 52 7.43 0.24 3.95
CA ILE A 52 7.23 -0.95 3.10
C ILE A 52 7.64 -2.21 3.86
N ASP A 53 8.78 -2.20 4.55
CA ASP A 53 9.24 -3.34 5.34
C ASP A 53 8.28 -3.66 6.51
N GLU A 54 7.73 -2.65 7.17
CA GLU A 54 6.71 -2.82 8.20
C GLU A 54 5.44 -3.49 7.64
N MET A 55 4.96 -3.03 6.48
CA MET A 55 3.79 -3.61 5.81
C MET A 55 4.03 -5.04 5.31
N LEU A 56 5.23 -5.34 4.80
CA LEU A 56 5.62 -6.69 4.39
C LEU A 56 5.65 -7.65 5.59
N LYS A 57 6.24 -7.22 6.72
CA LYS A 57 6.25 -8.00 7.97
C LYS A 57 4.85 -8.25 8.50
N ALA A 58 3.97 -7.25 8.42
CA ALA A 58 2.57 -7.35 8.81
C ALA A 58 1.69 -8.11 7.80
N ARG A 59 2.24 -8.58 6.68
CA ARG A 59 1.49 -9.25 5.59
C ARG A 59 0.35 -8.41 5.01
N ILE A 60 0.47 -7.07 5.07
CA ILE A 60 -0.48 -6.12 4.47
C ILE A 60 -0.27 -6.04 2.96
N ILE A 61 0.98 -6.12 2.51
CA ILE A 61 1.37 -6.12 1.10
C ILE A 61 2.27 -7.31 0.79
N GLU A 62 2.41 -7.63 -0.49
CA GLU A 62 3.29 -8.67 -0.99
C GLU A 62 3.99 -8.22 -2.29
N HIS A 63 5.06 -8.92 -2.65
CA HIS A 63 5.71 -8.71 -3.93
C HIS A 63 4.84 -9.24 -5.06
N ALA A 64 4.43 -8.35 -5.97
CA ALA A 64 3.71 -8.73 -7.17
C ALA A 64 4.70 -9.10 -8.29
N LEU A 65 4.42 -10.22 -8.97
CA LEU A 65 5.07 -10.53 -10.24
C LEU A 65 4.64 -9.50 -11.30
N PRO A 66 5.53 -9.09 -12.23
CA PRO A 66 5.18 -8.12 -13.26
C PRO A 66 3.94 -8.50 -14.07
N GLU A 67 3.75 -9.81 -14.32
CA GLU A 67 2.62 -10.36 -15.07
C GLU A 67 1.29 -10.30 -14.30
N ALA A 68 1.35 -10.28 -12.97
CA ALA A 68 0.16 -10.17 -12.12
C ALA A 68 -0.30 -8.70 -11.95
N ALA A 69 0.55 -7.73 -12.28
CA ALA A 69 0.25 -6.32 -12.15
C ALA A 69 -0.70 -5.87 -13.27
N LYS A 70 -1.95 -5.56 -12.89
CA LYS A 70 -2.96 -5.01 -13.82
C LYS A 70 -2.86 -3.49 -13.98
N CYS A 71 -2.20 -2.81 -13.05
CA CYS A 71 -2.12 -1.36 -12.95
C CYS A 71 -0.87 -0.97 -12.15
N CYS A 72 -0.21 0.11 -12.55
CA CYS A 72 0.88 0.72 -11.80
C CYS A 72 0.57 2.20 -11.58
N ALA A 73 0.51 2.64 -10.32
CA ALA A 73 0.34 4.03 -9.93
C ALA A 73 1.63 4.58 -9.30
N ASN A 74 1.80 5.90 -9.34
CA ASN A 74 2.87 6.56 -8.60
C ASN A 74 2.51 6.67 -7.11
N THR A 75 3.53 6.70 -6.26
CA THR A 75 3.38 6.92 -4.82
C THR A 75 3.82 8.33 -4.47
N VAL A 76 3.00 9.06 -3.72
CA VAL A 76 3.30 10.41 -3.24
C VAL A 76 3.30 10.42 -1.73
N LEU A 77 4.39 10.91 -1.12
CA LEU A 77 4.46 11.11 0.32
C LEU A 77 3.74 12.40 0.70
N ALA A 78 2.54 12.27 1.26
CA ALA A 78 1.78 13.41 1.76
C ALA A 78 2.39 13.91 3.08
N LYS A 79 2.39 15.24 3.26
CA LYS A 79 2.72 15.85 4.56
C LYS A 79 1.50 15.73 5.47
N LYS A 80 1.71 15.25 6.70
CA LYS A 80 0.66 15.24 7.73
C LYS A 80 0.27 16.69 8.04
N ALA A 81 -1.01 17.04 7.88
CA ALA A 81 -1.54 18.30 8.38
C ALA A 81 -1.48 18.24 9.92
N HIS A 82 -0.92 19.29 10.53
CA HIS A 82 -0.72 19.39 11.98
C HIS A 82 -2.04 19.25 12.75
#